data_AF-A0A497GIA1-F1
#
_entry.id   AF-A0A497GIA1-F1
#
_cell.length_a   1.000
_cell.length_b   1.000
_cell.length_c   1.000
_cell.angle_alpha   90.00
_cell.angle_beta   90.00
_cell.angle_gamma   90.00
#
_symmetry.space_group_name_H-M   'P 1'
#
loop_
_entity.id
_entity.type
_entity.pdbx_description
1 polymer ?
#
loop_
_entity_poly.entity_id
_entity_poly.type
_entity_poly.pdbx_seq_one_letter_code
_entity_poly.pdbx_strand_id
1 'polypeptide(L)'
;MNDALNAALEDLRKLFPNKSTSWIRRCMLRLKDVKPVFASRNVEQWIVRGNAKLGDRFKIYIVTLYPRERKSFCSCYAPQRKFNIKRMKMTCTHVGAVYLYKLVQKWRCKE
;
A
#
# COMPACT_ATOMS: atom_id res chain seq x y z
N MET A 1 -11.93 -17.03 6.75
CA MET A 1 -11.38 -15.72 7.18
C MET A 1 -9.90 -15.52 6.83
N ASN A 2 -9.09 -16.60 6.72
CA ASN A 2 -7.70 -16.51 6.26
C ASN A 2 -7.53 -16.67 4.73
N ASP A 3 -8.51 -17.24 4.02
CA ASP A 3 -8.35 -17.60 2.60
C ASP A 3 -8.30 -16.37 1.68
N ALA A 4 -9.22 -15.41 1.86
CA ALA A 4 -9.16 -14.13 1.15
C ALA A 4 -7.84 -13.36 1.40
N LEU A 5 -7.27 -13.43 2.60
CA LEU A 5 -5.98 -12.79 2.90
C LEU A 5 -4.83 -13.52 2.21
N ASN A 6 -4.81 -14.86 2.23
CA ASN A 6 -3.80 -15.67 1.58
C ASN A 6 -3.80 -15.44 0.07
N ALA A 7 -4.96 -15.49 -0.57
CA ALA A 7 -5.12 -15.20 -2.00
C ALA A 7 -4.68 -13.77 -2.35
N ALA A 8 -5.04 -12.79 -1.51
CA ALA A 8 -4.58 -11.41 -1.68
C ALA A 8 -3.06 -11.25 -1.53
N LEU A 9 -2.42 -12.02 -0.64
CA LEU A 9 -0.96 -12.01 -0.47
C LEU A 9 -0.24 -12.65 -1.66
N GLU A 10 -0.79 -13.69 -2.27
CA GLU A 10 -0.27 -14.27 -3.51
C GLU A 10 -0.36 -13.27 -4.68
N ASP A 11 -1.51 -12.62 -4.85
CA ASP A 11 -1.69 -11.58 -5.86
C ASP A 11 -0.74 -10.40 -5.62
N LEU A 12 -0.52 -10.00 -4.37
CA LEU A 12 0.44 -8.94 -4.04
C LEU A 12 1.86 -9.33 -4.44
N ARG A 13 2.27 -10.58 -4.21
CA ARG A 13 3.59 -11.08 -4.65
C ARG A 13 3.72 -11.06 -6.17
N LYS A 14 2.67 -11.39 -6.92
CA LYS A 14 2.65 -11.31 -8.38
C LYS A 14 2.76 -9.86 -8.88
N LEU A 15 2.11 -8.91 -8.20
CA LEU A 15 2.21 -7.47 -8.54
C LEU A 15 3.58 -6.87 -8.21
N PHE A 16 4.27 -7.40 -7.19
CA PHE A 16 5.55 -6.89 -6.71
C PHE A 16 6.59 -8.01 -6.54
N PRO A 17 6.99 -8.69 -7.63
CA PRO A 17 7.80 -9.92 -7.56
C PRO A 17 9.18 -9.71 -6.94
N ASN A 18 9.74 -8.49 -7.06
CA ASN A 18 11.07 -8.15 -6.56
C ASN A 18 11.07 -7.63 -5.10
N LYS A 19 9.99 -7.85 -4.33
CA LYS A 19 9.89 -7.39 -2.93
C LYS A 19 10.16 -8.52 -1.96
N SER A 20 10.93 -8.19 -0.91
CA SER A 20 11.26 -9.15 0.14
C SER A 20 10.04 -9.52 1.00
N THR A 21 10.13 -10.67 1.66
CA THR A 21 9.15 -11.14 2.65
C THR A 21 8.90 -10.11 3.77
N SER A 22 9.96 -9.41 4.21
CA SER A 22 9.86 -8.32 5.19
C SER A 22 9.01 -7.15 4.69
N TRP A 23 9.13 -6.79 3.40
CA TRP A 23 8.31 -5.75 2.79
C TRP A 23 6.82 -6.17 2.77
N ILE A 24 6.54 -7.42 2.38
CA ILE A 24 5.17 -7.98 2.36
C ILE A 24 4.58 -8.01 3.78
N ARG A 25 5.34 -8.52 4.76
CA ARG A 25 4.92 -8.55 6.18
C ARG A 25 4.58 -7.15 6.69
N ARG A 26 5.37 -6.14 6.35
CA ARG A 26 5.10 -4.75 6.74
C ARG A 26 3.85 -4.18 6.06
N CYS A 27 3.54 -4.57 4.83
CA CYS A 27 2.27 -4.19 4.18
C CYS A 27 1.07 -4.79 4.93
N MET A 28 1.16 -6.08 5.31
CA MET A 28 0.13 -6.76 6.08
C MET A 28 -0.09 -6.12 7.47
N LEU A 29 0.99 -5.81 8.20
CA LEU A 29 0.89 -5.15 9.51
C LEU A 29 0.24 -3.76 9.45
N ARG A 30 0.29 -3.10 8.28
CA ARG A 30 -0.33 -1.79 8.01
C ARG A 30 -1.76 -1.88 7.52
N LEU A 31 -2.30 -3.07 7.24
CA LEU A 31 -3.60 -3.22 6.59
C LEU A 31 -4.72 -2.53 7.36
N LYS A 32 -4.69 -2.64 8.70
CA LYS A 32 -5.64 -1.99 9.62
C LYS A 32 -5.53 -0.45 9.65
N ASP A 33 -4.42 0.10 9.16
CA ASP A 33 -4.13 1.52 9.15
C ASP A 33 -4.57 2.18 7.82
N VAL A 34 -5.02 1.39 6.83
CA VAL A 34 -5.47 1.86 5.51
C VAL A 34 -6.96 2.23 5.55
N LYS A 35 -7.30 3.41 5.00
CA LYS A 35 -8.68 3.85 4.79
C LYS A 35 -8.86 4.46 3.39
N PRO A 36 -9.90 4.07 2.63
CA PRO A 36 -10.27 4.76 1.40
C PRO A 36 -10.75 6.18 1.72
N VAL A 37 -10.43 7.13 0.84
CA VAL A 37 -10.94 8.52 0.91
C VAL A 37 -11.78 8.83 -0.32
N PHE A 38 -11.25 8.52 -1.49
CA PHE A 38 -11.88 8.82 -2.77
C PHE A 38 -11.47 7.76 -3.80
N ALA A 39 -12.40 7.36 -4.67
CA ALA A 39 -12.12 6.46 -5.77
C ALA A 39 -12.89 6.88 -7.03
N SER A 40 -12.16 7.00 -8.13
CA SER A 40 -12.70 7.24 -9.47
C SER A 40 -12.00 6.32 -10.48
N ARG A 41 -12.43 6.35 -11.74
CA ARG A 41 -11.78 5.57 -12.81
C ARG A 41 -10.33 6.00 -13.09
N ASN A 42 -9.96 7.24 -12.74
CA ASN A 42 -8.65 7.83 -13.10
C ASN A 42 -7.72 7.97 -11.91
N VAL A 43 -8.26 8.26 -10.73
CA VAL A 43 -7.50 8.50 -9.50
C VAL A 43 -8.21 7.93 -8.30
N GLU A 44 -7.43 7.37 -7.38
CA GLU A 44 -7.89 6.94 -6.06
C GLU A 44 -6.98 7.52 -4.99
N GLN A 45 -7.57 7.96 -3.88
CA GLN A 45 -6.86 8.49 -2.73
C GLN A 45 -7.17 7.68 -1.48
N TRP A 46 -6.11 7.43 -0.73
CA TRP A 46 -6.11 6.58 0.45
C TRP A 46 -5.31 7.26 1.56
N ILE A 47 -5.79 7.11 2.79
CA ILE A 47 -5.05 7.48 3.99
C ILE A 47 -4.45 6.21 4.58
N VAL A 48 -3.16 6.28 4.92
CA VAL A 48 -2.50 5.28 5.75
C VAL A 48 -2.05 5.97 7.04
N ARG A 49 -2.63 5.56 8.18
CA ARG A 49 -2.19 6.05 9.49
C ARG A 49 -0.76 5.59 9.73
N GLY A 50 0.07 6.51 10.20
CA GLY A 50 1.46 6.23 10.52
C GLY A 50 1.58 5.34 11.76
N ASN A 51 2.51 4.39 11.69
CA ASN A 51 2.80 3.45 12.75
C ASN A 51 4.29 3.54 13.14
N ALA A 52 4.57 4.15 14.29
CA ALA A 52 5.93 4.35 14.79
C ALA A 52 6.68 3.03 15.02
N LYS A 53 5.98 1.94 15.37
CA LYS A 53 6.59 0.60 15.50
C LYS A 53 7.11 0.06 14.17
N LEU A 54 6.65 0.61 13.05
CA LEU A 54 7.15 0.31 11.71
C LEU A 54 8.10 1.40 11.19
N GLY A 55 8.53 2.37 12.01
CA GLY A 55 9.49 3.40 11.63
C GLY A 55 8.87 4.60 10.88
N ASP A 56 7.57 4.80 11.02
CA ASP A 56 6.91 6.01 10.53
C ASP A 56 7.16 7.18 11.46
N ARG A 57 7.32 8.36 10.86
CA ARG A 57 7.57 9.62 11.56
C ARG A 57 6.37 10.57 11.54
N PHE A 58 5.43 10.32 10.62
CA PHE A 58 4.27 11.19 10.41
C PHE A 58 3.01 10.41 10.77
N LYS A 59 2.02 11.11 11.34
CA LYS A 59 0.76 10.50 11.78
C LYS A 59 -0.09 9.99 10.61
N ILE A 60 0.07 10.57 9.42
CA ILE A 60 -0.73 10.29 8.23
C ILE A 60 0.17 10.30 7.00
N TYR A 61 -0.07 9.35 6.11
CA TYR A 61 0.46 9.30 4.76
C TYR A 61 -0.70 9.23 3.76
N ILE A 62 -0.67 10.11 2.78
CA ILE A 62 -1.58 10.05 1.62
C ILE A 62 -0.93 9.15 0.57
N VAL A 63 -1.70 8.20 0.05
CA VAL A 63 -1.36 7.38 -1.12
C VAL A 63 -2.36 7.68 -2.23
N THR A 64 -1.83 8.01 -3.40
CA THR A 64 -2.60 8.25 -4.61
C THR A 64 -2.28 7.14 -5.60
N LEU A 65 -3.29 6.46 -6.12
CA LEU A 65 -3.15 5.52 -7.23
C LEU A 65 -3.71 6.17 -8.50
N TYR A 66 -3.03 5.96 -9.61
CA TYR A 66 -3.47 6.35 -10.96
C TYR A 66 -3.67 5.07 -11.78
N PRO A 67 -4.83 4.40 -11.69
CA PRO A 67 -5.01 3.06 -12.26
C PRO A 67 -4.74 2.97 -13.75
N ARG A 68 -5.17 3.97 -14.54
CA ARG A 68 -4.94 4.02 -15.99
C ARG A 68 -3.46 4.11 -16.36
N GLU A 69 -2.71 4.90 -15.61
CA GLU A 69 -1.27 5.08 -15.84
C GLU A 69 -0.42 3.99 -15.20
N ARG A 70 -1.03 3.11 -14.40
CA ARG A 70 -0.33 2.11 -13.56
C ARG A 70 0.72 2.76 -12.65
N LYS A 71 0.48 4.01 -12.24
CA LYS A 71 1.37 4.77 -11.35
C LYS A 71 0.80 4.84 -9.94
N SER A 72 1.69 5.03 -8.99
CA SER A 72 1.32 5.29 -7.60
C SER A 72 2.24 6.35 -7.01
N PHE A 73 1.68 7.15 -6.13
CA PHE A 73 2.40 8.16 -5.36
C PHE A 73 2.10 7.98 -3.88
N CYS A 74 3.09 8.19 -3.04
CA CYS A 74 2.90 8.31 -1.61
C CYS A 74 3.56 9.60 -1.14
N SER A 75 2.89 10.33 -0.26
CA SER A 75 3.45 11.50 0.44
C SER A 75 4.76 11.24 1.20
N CYS A 76 5.15 9.97 1.41
CA CYS A 76 6.47 9.62 1.94
C CYS A 76 7.62 9.74 0.92
N TYR A 77 7.30 9.95 -0.37
CA TYR A 77 8.24 10.21 -1.45
C TYR A 77 8.54 11.71 -1.62
N ALA A 78 7.82 12.59 -0.93
CA ALA A 78 7.96 14.03 -1.13
C ALA A 78 9.41 14.49 -0.82
N PRO A 79 9.96 15.49 -1.55
CA PRO A 79 11.37 15.90 -1.48
C PRO A 79 11.87 16.17 -0.05
N GLN A 80 11.02 16.77 0.79
CA GLN A 80 11.27 17.06 2.20
C GLN A 80 11.34 15.82 3.12
N ARG A 81 11.11 14.60 2.60
CA ARG A 81 11.14 13.35 3.37
C ARG A 81 12.49 12.66 3.21
N LYS A 82 13.12 12.26 4.33
CA LYS A 82 14.36 11.45 4.29
C LYS A 82 14.16 10.16 3.47
N PHE A 83 15.14 9.82 2.63
CA PHE A 83 15.15 8.64 1.73
C PHE A 83 14.06 8.63 0.64
N ASN A 84 13.47 9.79 0.31
CA ASN A 84 12.48 9.99 -0.74
C ASN A 84 12.77 9.24 -2.05
N ILE A 85 13.95 9.42 -2.66
CA ILE A 85 14.35 8.87 -3.96
C ILE A 85 14.45 7.35 -3.88
N LYS A 86 15.07 6.80 -2.82
CA LYS A 86 15.15 5.36 -2.59
C LYS A 86 13.76 4.74 -2.41
N ARG A 87 12.87 5.39 -1.65
CA ARG A 87 11.50 4.92 -1.40
C ARG A 87 10.63 5.00 -2.65
N MET A 88 10.81 6.03 -3.46
CA MET A 88 10.14 6.20 -4.75
C MET A 88 10.56 5.09 -5.73
N LYS A 89 11.87 4.85 -5.86
CA LYS A 89 12.42 3.77 -6.72
C LYS A 89 12.02 2.37 -6.24
N MET A 90 11.84 2.17 -4.94
CA MET A 90 11.57 0.87 -4.35
C MET A 90 10.09 0.62 -4.04
N THR A 91 9.16 1.54 -4.25
CA THR A 91 7.76 1.46 -3.77
C THR A 91 7.67 1.21 -2.25
N CYS A 92 7.20 2.19 -1.47
CA CYS A 92 7.08 2.03 -0.02
C CYS A 92 5.98 1.03 0.39
N THR A 93 6.08 0.55 1.64
CA THR A 93 5.07 -0.34 2.23
C THR A 93 3.71 0.33 2.45
N HIS A 94 3.59 1.66 2.36
CA HIS A 94 2.28 2.34 2.38
C HIS A 94 1.51 2.05 1.10
N VAL A 95 2.16 2.19 -0.06
CA VAL A 95 1.56 1.83 -1.36
C VAL A 95 1.22 0.34 -1.38
N GLY A 96 2.15 -0.51 -0.94
CA GLY A 96 1.91 -1.95 -0.84
C GLY A 96 0.71 -2.32 0.04
N ALA A 97 0.56 -1.66 1.19
CA ALA A 97 -0.59 -1.86 2.07
C ALA A 97 -1.92 -1.48 1.40
N VAL A 98 -1.95 -0.41 0.61
CA VAL A 98 -3.14 -0.02 -0.16
C VAL A 98 -3.48 -1.07 -1.22
N TYR A 99 -2.51 -1.53 -2.01
CA TYR A 99 -2.75 -2.61 -2.97
C TYR A 99 -3.26 -3.89 -2.28
N LEU A 100 -2.65 -4.27 -1.16
CA LEU A 100 -3.09 -5.43 -0.38
C LEU A 100 -4.52 -5.27 0.13
N TYR A 101 -4.87 -4.09 0.66
CA TYR A 101 -6.23 -3.79 1.11
C TYR A 101 -7.23 -4.01 -0.01
N LYS A 102 -6.96 -3.47 -1.20
CA LYS A 102 -7.84 -3.65 -2.36
C LYS A 102 -8.00 -5.11 -2.77
N LEU A 103 -6.90 -5.87 -2.78
CA LEU A 103 -6.93 -7.29 -3.08
C LEU A 103 -7.75 -8.07 -2.05
N VAL A 104 -7.59 -7.78 -0.76
CA VAL A 104 -8.40 -8.40 0.30
C VAL A 104 -9.88 -8.11 0.11
N GLN A 105 -10.27 -6.87 -0.19
CA GLN A 105 -11.69 -6.55 -0.46
C GLN A 105 -12.20 -7.29 -1.72
N LYS A 106 -11.38 -7.33 -2.79
CA LYS A 106 -11.73 -8.07 -4.01
C LYS A 106 -11.99 -9.56 -3.75
N TRP A 107 -11.16 -10.19 -2.92
CA TRP A 107 -11.32 -11.62 -2.60
C TRP A 107 -12.47 -11.88 -1.64
N ARG A 108 -12.74 -10.97 -0.69
CA ARG A 108 -13.93 -11.05 0.17
C ARG A 108 -15.26 -10.93 -0.57
N CYS A 109 -15.30 -10.23 -1.70
CA CYS A 109 -16.51 -10.15 -2.53
C CYS A 109 -16.70 -11.37 -3.46
N LYS A 110 -15.74 -12.31 -3.48
CA LYS A 110 -15.81 -13.54 -4.29
C LYS A 110 -16.22 -14.77 -3.48
N GLU A 111 -16.10 -14.68 -2.15
CA GLU A 111 -16.66 -15.63 -1.19
C GLU A 111 -18.16 -15.38 -1.06
#